data_AF-A0A5N8HF95-F1
#
_entry.id   AF-A0A5N8HF95-F1
#
_cell.length_a   1.000
_cell.length_b   1.000
_cell.length_c   1.000
_cell.angle_alpha   90.00
_cell.angle_beta   90.00
_cell.angle_gamma   90.00
#
_symmetry.space_group_name_H-M   'P 1'
#
loop_
_entity.id
_entity.type
_entity.pdbx_description
1 polymer ?
#
loop_
_entity_poly.entity_id
_entity_poly.type
_entity_poly.pdbx_seq_one_letter_code
_entity_poly.pdbx_strand_id
1 'polypeptide(L)' 'ELRKLMRFAARSKVAPTTELFPMSKINDAIKHVRDGKARYRVVLKADF' A
#
# COMPACT_ATOMS: atom_id res chain seq x y z
N GLU A 1 19.11 7.55 7.94
CA GLU A 1 19.00 7.10 6.52
C GLU A 1 17.58 7.11 5.94
N LEU A 2 16.55 6.47 6.52
CA LEU A 2 15.17 6.45 5.93
C LEU A 2 14.58 7.84 5.61
N ARG A 3 14.79 8.83 6.50
CA ARG A 3 14.31 10.21 6.26
C ARG A 3 14.91 10.85 5.00
N LYS A 4 16.17 10.52 4.66
CA LYS A 4 16.81 11.02 3.43
C LYS A 4 16.12 10.44 2.19
N LEU A 5 15.82 9.14 2.21
CA LEU A 5 15.10 8.47 1.13
C LEU A 5 13.68 9.03 0.93
N MET A 6 12.93 9.23 2.02
CA MET A 6 11.58 9.81 1.94
C MET A 6 11.60 11.22 1.35
N ARG A 7 12.57 12.05 1.75
CA ARG A 7 12.77 13.39 1.17
C ARG A 7 13.10 13.33 -0.32
N PHE A 8 13.89 12.36 -0.75
CA PHE A 8 14.20 12.16 -2.17
C PHE A 8 12.94 11.73 -2.96
N ALA A 9 12.22 10.71 -2.49
CA ALA A 9 11.01 10.21 -3.15
C ALA A 9 9.95 11.32 -3.30
N ALA A 10 9.77 12.16 -2.27
CA ALA A 10 8.85 13.30 -2.32
C ALA A 10 9.24 14.34 -3.38
N ARG A 11 10.53 14.70 -3.50
CA ARG A 11 11.01 15.66 -4.51
C ARG A 11 10.93 15.10 -5.93
N SER A 12 11.26 13.82 -6.08
CA SER A 12 11.28 13.13 -7.37
C SER A 12 9.90 12.60 -7.79
N LYS A 13 8.84 12.87 -7.01
CA LYS A 13 7.46 12.40 -7.24
C LYS A 13 7.35 10.88 -7.43
N VAL A 14 8.20 10.12 -6.72
CA VAL A 14 8.17 8.65 -6.76
C VAL A 14 7.08 8.16 -5.81
N ALA A 15 6.04 7.55 -6.38
CA ALA A 15 4.93 6.97 -5.63
C ALA A 15 4.73 5.50 -6.02
N PRO A 16 4.40 4.62 -5.06
CA PRO A 16 4.01 3.25 -5.37
C PRO A 16 2.61 3.22 -6.01
N THR A 17 2.38 2.27 -6.91
CA THR A 17 1.02 1.87 -7.29
C THR A 17 0.41 1.08 -6.14
N THR A 18 -0.70 1.55 -5.59
CA THR A 18 -1.35 0.94 -4.42
C THR A 18 -2.82 0.64 -4.66
N GLU A 19 -3.27 -0.48 -4.12
CA GLU A 19 -4.68 -0.83 -4.01
C GLU A 19 -5.15 -0.62 -2.56
N LEU A 20 -6.22 0.15 -2.39
CA LEU A 20 -6.73 0.51 -1.08
C LEU A 20 -7.85 -0.43 -0.65
N PHE A 21 -7.70 -1.00 0.54
CA PHE A 21 -8.72 -1.82 1.19
C PHE A 21 -9.08 -1.21 2.54
N PRO A 22 -10.37 -1.18 2.93
CA PRO A 22 -10.77 -0.78 4.27
C PRO A 22 -10.27 -1.79 5.32
N MET A 23 -9.89 -1.30 6.50
CA MET A 23 -9.39 -2.15 7.60
C MET A 23 -10.47 -3.13 8.08
N SER A 24 -11.75 -2.74 8.02
CA SER A 24 -12.90 -3.61 8.26
C SER A 24 -12.95 -4.86 7.36
N LYS A 25 -12.31 -4.84 6.18
CA LYS A 25 -12.23 -5.97 5.23
C LYS A 25 -10.82 -6.55 5.09
N ILE A 26 -10.07 -6.61 6.18
CA ILE A 26 -8.68 -7.12 6.18
C ILE A 26 -8.53 -8.54 5.60
N ASN A 27 -9.49 -9.43 5.84
CA ASN A 27 -9.42 -10.81 5.35
C ASN A 27 -9.50 -10.88 3.82
N ASP A 28 -10.32 -10.03 3.21
CA ASP A 28 -10.44 -9.94 1.75
C ASP A 28 -9.13 -9.43 1.14
N ALA A 29 -8.51 -8.42 1.77
CA ALA A 29 -7.22 -7.88 1.36
C ALA A 29 -6.10 -8.94 1.41
N ILE A 30 -6.04 -9.74 2.48
CA ILE A 30 -5.04 -10.81 2.61
C ILE A 30 -5.27 -11.90 1.56
N LYS A 31 -6.52 -12.32 1.33
CA LYS A 31 -6.85 -13.30 0.30
C LYS A 31 -6.46 -12.79 -1.08
N HIS A 32 -6.72 -11.52 -1.38
CA HIS A 32 -6.38 -10.90 -2.66
C HIS A 32 -4.87 -10.96 -2.97
N VAL A 33 -4.03 -10.74 -1.96
CA VAL A 33 -2.57 -10.90 -2.09
C VAL A 33 -2.17 -12.37 -2.27
N ARG A 34 -2.74 -13.29 -1.49
CA ARG A 34 -2.45 -14.74 -1.59
C ARG A 34 -2.85 -15.33 -2.93
N ASP A 35 -3.96 -14.86 -3.50
CA ASP A 35 -4.45 -15.26 -4.82
C ASP A 35 -3.58 -14.71 -5.97
N GLY A 36 -2.56 -13.89 -5.69
CA GLY A 36 -1.69 -13.28 -6.69
C GLY A 36 -2.36 -12.18 -7.52
N LYS A 37 -3.53 -11.69 -7.08
CA LYS A 37 -4.31 -10.67 -7.81
C LYS A 37 -3.84 -9.24 -7.51
N ALA A 38 -3.06 -9.06 -6.44
CA ALA A 38 -2.58 -7.76 -6.02
C ALA A 38 -1.62 -7.12 -7.04
N ARG A 39 -1.92 -5.91 -7.49
CA ARG A 39 -1.02 -5.12 -8.32
C ARG A 39 -0.02 -4.35 -7.44
N TYR A 40 1.13 -4.98 -7.20
CA TYR A 40 2.30 -4.47 -6.46
C TYR A 40 2.12 -4.27 -4.94
N ARG A 41 1.12 -3.52 -4.47
CA ARG A 41 0.99 -3.19 -3.03
C ARG A 41 -0.47 -2.99 -2.63
N VAL A 42 -0.92 -3.79 -1.67
CA VAL A 42 -2.17 -3.54 -0.94
C VAL A 42 -1.89 -2.65 0.27
N VAL A 43 -2.70 -1.61 0.47
CA VAL A 43 -2.63 -0.68 1.59
C VAL A 43 -3.97 -0.68 2.32
N LEU A 44 -3.93 -0.94 3.63
CA LEU A 44 -5.11 -0.90 4.47
C LEU A 44 -5.36 0.53 4.96
N LYS A 45 -6.56 1.04 4.71
CA LYS A 45 -7.02 2.34 5.22
C LYS A 45 -7.84 2.11 6.49
N ALA A 46 -7.42 2.74 7.58
CA ALA A 46 -8.18 2.81 8.81
C ALA A 46 -9.58 3.42 8.58
N ASP A 47 -10.63 2.68 8.91
CA ASP A 47 -12.05 3.03 8.71
C ASP A 47 -12.91 2.78 9.96
N PHE A 48 -12.28 2.82 11.14
CA PHE A 48 -12.95 2.75 12.44
C PHE A 48 -13.67 4.05 12.81
#